data_AF-A0A1L5KXS0-F1
#
_entry.id   AF-A0A1L5KXS0-F1
#
_cell.length_a   1.000
_cell.length_b   1.000
_cell.length_c   1.000
_cell.angle_alpha   90.00
_cell.angle_beta   90.00
_cell.angle_gamma   90.00
#
_symmetry.space_group_name_H-M   'P 1'
#
loop_
_entity.id
_entity.type
_entity.pdbx_description
1 polymer ?
#
loop_
_entity_poly.entity_id
_entity_poly.type
_entity_poly.pdbx_seq_one_letter_code
_entity_poly.pdbx_strand_id
1 'polypeptide(L)'
;MREQGLDAAGLLWGTGFGAFKAIGGPKPLDSLDVSELKGQYVEAEVYLIYDWYAYTERTNTSTNRSTVTEKEYIIPVGDAEYMGLAVDAGYISAADDLLDASYELLTGASQTPGESFTVRGTILPMSGESLDFYHQVVGYDDWTAEEQQMFLPLVLKADYLGSMEQSGTWLLTAGAGVALFAAVWMLAGALTGRYQKRIRAYCKASESPEAMLEQLETFYQSTEPVNGVRTGRWMMFETGGKTTVLDAENVAWAYMRTVQHRTNGI
;
A
#
# COMPACT_ATOMS: atom_id res chain seq x y z
N MET A 1 -3.48 22.93 9.38
CA MET A 1 -3.53 21.48 9.09
C MET A 1 -3.77 21.33 7.60
N ARG A 2 -2.78 20.85 6.84
CA ARG A 2 -2.94 20.51 5.42
C ARG A 2 -3.05 19.00 5.33
N GLU A 3 -4.19 18.52 4.85
CA GLU A 3 -4.35 17.12 4.44
C GLU A 3 -3.44 16.87 3.24
N GLN A 4 -2.41 16.05 3.43
CA GLN A 4 -1.67 15.48 2.31
C GLN A 4 -2.46 14.26 1.85
N GLY A 5 -3.20 14.40 0.75
CA GLY A 5 -3.78 13.27 0.05
C GLY A 5 -2.66 12.36 -0.44
N LEU A 6 -2.63 11.11 0.00
CA LEU A 6 -1.76 10.09 -0.57
C LEU A 6 -2.20 9.85 -2.02
N ASP A 7 -1.41 10.35 -2.97
CA ASP A 7 -1.52 10.02 -4.39
C ASP A 7 -1.08 8.56 -4.62
N ALA A 8 -1.67 7.86 -5.58
CA ALA A 8 -1.33 6.50 -5.97
C ALA A 8 0.17 6.36 -6.34
N ALA A 9 0.77 7.42 -6.89
CA ALA A 9 2.21 7.49 -7.09
C ALA A 9 2.96 7.41 -5.76
N GLY A 10 2.53 8.14 -4.73
CA GLY A 10 3.13 8.10 -3.39
C GLY A 10 3.04 6.71 -2.74
N LEU A 11 1.96 5.97 -2.98
CA LEU A 11 1.80 4.59 -2.50
C LEU A 11 2.79 3.61 -3.19
N LEU A 12 3.00 3.78 -4.49
CA LEU A 12 3.96 2.97 -5.27
C LEU A 12 5.41 3.25 -4.86
N TRP A 13 5.76 4.53 -4.67
CA TRP A 13 7.08 4.93 -4.17
C TRP A 13 7.32 4.47 -2.73
N GLY A 14 6.32 4.61 -1.85
CA GLY A 14 6.43 4.22 -0.44
C GLY A 14 6.61 2.72 -0.19
N THR A 15 6.09 1.88 -1.10
CA THR A 15 6.24 0.41 -1.04
C THR A 15 7.44 -0.11 -1.85
N GLY A 16 8.22 0.78 -2.48
CA GLY A 16 9.34 0.38 -3.34
C GLY A 16 8.90 -0.50 -4.53
N PHE A 17 7.70 -0.25 -5.06
CA PHE A 17 7.07 -1.03 -6.14
C PHE A 17 6.80 -2.52 -5.80
N GLY A 18 6.56 -2.85 -4.52
CA GLY A 18 6.36 -4.24 -4.06
C GLY A 18 5.32 -5.06 -4.86
N ALA A 19 4.20 -4.46 -5.26
CA ALA A 19 3.17 -5.13 -6.05
C ALA A 19 3.62 -5.53 -7.47
N PHE A 20 4.48 -4.73 -8.12
CA PHE A 20 5.03 -5.08 -9.43
C PHE A 20 6.08 -6.19 -9.34
N LYS A 21 6.88 -6.20 -8.27
CA LYS A 21 7.85 -7.26 -7.99
C LYS A 21 7.16 -8.61 -7.77
N ALA A 22 6.01 -8.63 -7.09
CA ALA A 22 5.22 -9.84 -6.91
C ALA A 22 4.72 -10.46 -8.23
N ILE A 23 4.38 -9.63 -9.23
CA ILE A 23 3.92 -10.10 -10.54
C ILE A 23 5.06 -10.74 -11.36
N GLY A 24 6.27 -10.19 -11.27
CA GLY A 24 7.45 -10.72 -11.97
C GLY A 24 8.02 -12.01 -11.36
N GLY A 25 7.69 -12.31 -10.10
CA GLY A 25 8.28 -13.40 -9.35
C GLY A 25 9.71 -13.08 -8.86
N PRO A 26 10.24 -13.88 -7.92
CA PRO A 26 11.61 -13.72 -7.46
C PRO A 26 12.60 -14.17 -8.55
N LYS A 27 13.70 -13.44 -8.69
CA LYS A 27 14.84 -13.89 -9.50
C LYS A 27 15.76 -14.79 -8.65
N PRO A 28 16.36 -15.85 -9.21
CA PRO A 28 17.42 -16.57 -8.50
C PRO A 28 18.58 -15.61 -8.16
N LEU A 29 19.04 -15.60 -6.91
CA LEU A 29 20.10 -14.69 -6.46
C LEU A 29 21.40 -14.87 -7.26
N ASP A 30 21.75 -16.12 -7.56
CA ASP A 30 22.92 -16.54 -8.34
C ASP A 30 22.87 -16.11 -9.82
N SER A 31 21.72 -15.66 -10.31
CA SER A 31 21.56 -15.16 -11.67
C SER A 31 21.89 -13.67 -11.84
N LEU A 32 22.16 -12.95 -10.75
CA LEU A 32 22.37 -11.52 -10.73
C LEU A 32 23.84 -11.16 -10.52
N ASP A 33 24.32 -10.17 -11.26
CA ASP A 33 25.60 -9.53 -10.97
C ASP A 33 25.50 -8.69 -9.68
N VAL A 34 26.62 -8.56 -8.96
CA VAL A 34 26.71 -7.75 -7.73
C VAL A 34 26.19 -6.33 -7.92
N SER A 35 26.45 -5.73 -9.09
CA SER A 35 26.00 -4.37 -9.43
C SER A 35 24.47 -4.25 -9.57
N GLU A 36 23.77 -5.35 -9.79
CA GLU A 36 22.32 -5.39 -10.02
C GLU A 36 21.50 -5.70 -8.77
N LEU A 37 22.15 -6.17 -7.69
CA LEU A 37 21.50 -6.70 -6.49
C LEU A 37 20.53 -5.71 -5.85
N LYS A 38 20.91 -4.44 -5.76
CA LYS A 38 20.15 -3.42 -5.02
C LYS A 38 18.72 -3.31 -5.52
N GLY A 39 17.76 -3.58 -4.63
CA GLY A 39 16.34 -3.46 -4.90
C GLY A 39 15.71 -4.64 -5.62
N GLN A 40 16.45 -5.71 -5.94
CA GLN A 40 15.89 -6.91 -6.57
C GLN A 40 15.07 -7.71 -5.56
N TYR A 41 13.99 -8.30 -6.05
CA TYR A 41 13.25 -9.34 -5.33
C TYR A 41 13.78 -10.69 -5.79
N VAL A 42 14.33 -11.46 -4.86
CA VAL A 42 15.12 -12.66 -5.14
C VAL A 42 14.65 -13.87 -4.36
N GLU A 43 14.99 -15.04 -4.88
CA GLU A 43 15.00 -16.31 -4.18
C GLU A 43 16.48 -16.71 -4.00
N ALA A 44 16.89 -16.97 -2.77
CA ALA A 44 18.26 -17.30 -2.43
C ALA A 44 18.31 -18.62 -1.65
N GLU A 45 19.16 -19.54 -2.09
CA GLU A 45 19.58 -20.68 -1.27
C GLU A 45 20.72 -20.23 -0.37
N VAL A 46 20.48 -20.23 0.94
CA VAL A 46 21.48 -19.91 1.95
C VAL A 46 22.15 -21.20 2.36
N TYR A 47 23.40 -21.37 1.95
CA TYR A 47 24.17 -22.59 2.18
C TYR A 47 25.38 -22.40 3.12
N LEU A 48 25.70 -21.14 3.46
CA LEU A 48 26.80 -20.79 4.34
C LEU A 48 26.49 -19.47 5.06
N ILE A 49 26.78 -19.41 6.36
CA ILE A 49 26.70 -18.20 7.17
C ILE A 49 28.04 -18.00 7.90
N TYR A 50 28.60 -16.79 7.84
CA TYR A 50 29.89 -16.47 8.45
C TYR A 50 29.77 -16.06 9.92
N ASP A 51 28.85 -15.15 10.21
CA ASP A 51 28.58 -14.67 11.56
C ASP A 51 27.20 -14.00 11.62
N TRP A 52 26.77 -13.59 12.81
CA TRP A 52 25.66 -12.68 13.02
C TRP A 52 26.17 -11.33 13.55
N TYR A 53 25.45 -10.25 13.24
CA TYR A 53 25.89 -8.91 13.65
C TYR A 53 24.83 -8.09 14.38
N ALA A 54 23.55 -8.41 14.21
CA ALA A 54 22.47 -7.71 14.90
C ALA A 54 21.30 -8.63 15.21
N TYR A 55 20.53 -8.28 16.25
CA TYR A 55 19.23 -8.89 16.51
C TYR A 55 18.28 -7.88 17.16
N THR A 56 16.99 -8.05 16.89
CA THR A 56 15.93 -7.25 17.50
C THR A 56 15.16 -8.10 18.49
N GLU A 57 14.99 -7.60 19.71
CA GLU A 57 14.13 -8.22 20.72
C GLU A 57 12.84 -7.43 20.92
N ARG A 58 11.76 -8.17 21.20
CA ARG A 58 10.53 -7.62 21.74
C ARG A 58 10.38 -8.05 23.19
N THR A 59 10.33 -7.07 24.09
CA THR A 59 10.04 -7.31 25.51
C THR A 59 8.56 -7.17 25.79
N ASN A 60 7.95 -8.21 26.35
CA ASN A 60 6.61 -8.13 26.89
C ASN A 60 6.66 -7.40 28.25
N THR A 61 6.14 -6.17 28.31
CA THR A 61 6.17 -5.32 29.50
C THR A 61 5.36 -5.87 30.68
N SER A 62 4.42 -6.79 30.44
CA SER A 62 3.62 -7.42 31.49
C SER A 62 4.29 -8.64 32.11
N THR A 63 5.11 -9.37 31.36
CA THR A 63 5.79 -10.59 31.83
C THR A 63 7.30 -10.44 31.97
N ASN A 64 7.86 -9.30 31.56
CA ASN A 64 9.29 -8.99 31.47
C ASN A 64 10.11 -10.07 30.74
N ARG A 65 9.50 -10.73 29.76
CA ARG A 65 10.16 -11.71 28.90
C ARG A 65 10.51 -11.06 27.56
N SER A 66 11.76 -11.18 27.15
CA SER A 66 12.22 -10.83 25.81
C SER A 66 12.15 -12.03 24.88
N THR A 67 11.82 -11.77 23.63
CA THR A 67 11.89 -12.73 22.54
C THR A 67 12.57 -12.08 21.35
N VAL A 68 13.55 -12.75 20.75
CA VAL A 68 14.17 -12.31 19.50
C VAL A 68 13.13 -12.41 18.39
N THR A 69 12.91 -11.33 17.66
CA THR A 69 11.93 -11.24 16.58
C THR A 69 12.57 -11.17 15.19
N GLU A 70 13.81 -10.70 15.12
CA GLU A 70 14.60 -10.59 13.89
C GLU A 70 16.07 -10.80 14.25
N LYS A 71 16.84 -11.45 13.38
CA LYS A 71 18.30 -11.58 13.50
C LYS A 71 18.94 -11.41 12.13
N GLU A 72 20.10 -10.76 12.13
CA GLU A 72 20.84 -10.39 10.92
C GLU A 72 22.20 -11.12 10.87
N TYR A 73 22.46 -11.76 9.73
CA TYR A 73 23.58 -12.67 9.47
C TYR A 73 24.44 -12.22 8.29
N ILE A 74 25.67 -12.69 8.20
CA ILE A 74 26.60 -12.42 7.10
C ILE A 74 26.65 -13.63 6.19
N ILE A 75 26.31 -13.42 4.91
CA ILE A 75 26.29 -14.49 3.89
C ILE A 75 27.18 -14.13 2.70
N PRO A 76 27.77 -15.14 2.02
CA PRO A 76 28.46 -14.90 0.75
C PRO A 76 27.45 -14.54 -0.34
N VAL A 77 27.89 -13.71 -1.29
CA VAL A 77 27.15 -13.37 -2.50
C VAL A 77 28.14 -13.15 -3.65
N GLY A 78 27.75 -13.52 -4.87
CA GLY A 78 28.68 -13.47 -6.00
C GLY A 78 29.86 -14.42 -5.81
N ASP A 79 31.04 -13.98 -6.23
CA ASP A 79 32.25 -14.81 -6.21
C ASP A 79 33.09 -14.58 -4.95
N ALA A 80 33.10 -13.35 -4.42
CA ALA A 80 33.98 -12.97 -3.31
C ALA A 80 33.33 -12.01 -2.30
N GLU A 81 32.12 -11.54 -2.59
CA GLU A 81 31.45 -10.51 -1.82
C GLU A 81 30.59 -11.08 -0.69
N TYR A 82 30.27 -10.22 0.26
CA TYR A 82 29.45 -10.53 1.43
C TYR A 82 28.36 -9.48 1.58
N MET A 83 27.19 -9.93 2.02
CA MET A 83 26.09 -9.04 2.36
C MET A 83 25.35 -9.55 3.61
N GLY A 84 24.48 -8.71 4.15
CA GLY A 84 23.58 -9.09 5.23
C GLY A 84 22.43 -9.98 4.77
N LEU A 85 21.94 -10.81 5.67
CA LEU A 85 20.68 -11.54 5.59
C LEU A 85 19.88 -11.23 6.86
N ALA A 86 18.74 -10.55 6.73
CA ALA A 86 17.83 -10.30 7.85
C ALA A 86 16.65 -11.27 7.76
N VAL A 87 16.43 -12.03 8.83
CA VAL A 87 15.37 -13.04 8.92
C VAL A 87 14.55 -12.88 10.19
N ASP A 88 13.28 -13.25 10.11
CA ASP A 88 12.37 -13.24 11.25
C ASP A 88 12.50 -14.52 12.11
N ALA A 89 11.78 -14.55 13.23
CA ALA A 89 11.76 -15.66 14.16
C ALA A 89 11.45 -17.04 13.56
N GLY A 90 10.78 -17.11 12.39
CA GLY A 90 10.49 -18.37 11.71
C GLY A 90 11.73 -19.04 11.12
N TYR A 91 12.76 -18.26 10.79
CA TYR A 91 14.00 -18.72 10.16
C TYR A 91 15.19 -18.75 11.13
N ILE A 92 15.13 -18.06 12.27
CA ILE A 92 16.27 -17.94 13.21
C ILE A 92 16.85 -19.31 13.58
N SER A 93 16.02 -20.31 13.87
CA SER A 93 16.54 -21.65 14.22
C SER A 93 17.36 -22.25 13.09
N ALA A 94 16.85 -22.23 11.85
CA ALA A 94 17.55 -22.77 10.69
C ALA A 94 18.84 -21.99 10.39
N ALA A 95 18.80 -20.66 10.55
CA ALA A 95 19.98 -19.81 10.36
C ALA A 95 21.04 -20.03 11.45
N ASP A 96 20.64 -20.22 12.72
CA ASP A 96 21.57 -20.53 13.81
C ASP A 96 22.17 -21.93 13.65
N ASP A 97 21.37 -22.94 13.29
CA ASP A 97 21.85 -24.29 13.01
C ASP A 97 22.84 -24.29 11.82
N LEU A 98 22.56 -23.51 10.77
CA LEU A 98 23.47 -23.35 9.63
C LEU A 98 24.72 -22.57 9.99
N LEU A 99 24.65 -21.55 10.85
CA LEU A 99 25.81 -20.81 11.35
C LEU A 99 26.77 -21.75 12.10
N ASP A 100 26.25 -22.57 13.02
CA ASP A 100 27.06 -23.52 13.79
C ASP A 100 27.74 -24.54 12.86
N ALA A 101 27.00 -25.09 11.89
CA ALA A 101 27.55 -26.02 10.90
C ALA A 101 28.58 -25.35 9.97
N SER A 102 28.35 -24.08 9.60
CA SER A 102 29.28 -23.29 8.79
C SER A 102 30.58 -23.05 9.55
N TYR A 103 30.51 -22.76 10.84
CA TYR A 103 31.68 -22.60 11.69
C TYR A 103 32.49 -23.91 11.78
N GLU A 104 31.83 -25.05 12.00
CA GLU A 104 32.51 -26.35 12.02
C GLU A 104 33.18 -26.67 10.67
N LEU A 105 32.53 -26.34 9.56
CA LEU A 105 33.07 -26.52 8.22
C LEU A 105 34.30 -25.63 7.97
N LEU A 106 34.21 -24.34 8.29
CA LEU A 106 35.27 -23.35 8.06
C LEU A 106 36.49 -23.57 8.96
N THR A 107 36.29 -24.08 10.17
CA THR A 107 37.38 -24.43 11.11
C THR A 107 37.96 -25.82 10.88
N GLY A 108 37.37 -26.62 9.98
CA GLY A 108 37.78 -27.99 9.70
C GLY A 108 37.42 -29.00 10.80
N ALA A 109 36.52 -28.62 11.72
CA ALA A 109 35.94 -29.54 12.71
C ALA A 109 34.96 -30.54 12.07
N SER A 110 34.34 -30.16 10.95
CA SER A 110 33.48 -31.00 10.11
C SER A 110 33.82 -30.84 8.63
N GLN A 111 33.60 -31.90 7.85
CA GLN A 111 33.66 -31.86 6.39
C GLN A 111 32.27 -31.89 5.74
N THR A 112 31.22 -31.95 6.55
CA THR A 112 29.82 -32.03 6.10
C THR A 112 29.20 -30.63 6.19
N PRO A 113 28.73 -30.06 5.07
CA PRO A 113 28.00 -28.80 5.09
C PRO A 113 26.71 -28.92 5.92
N GLY A 114 26.28 -27.81 6.49
CA GLY A 114 24.97 -27.70 7.14
C GLY A 114 23.81 -27.83 6.15
N GLU A 115 22.59 -27.96 6.70
CA GLU A 115 21.37 -27.96 5.89
C GLU A 115 21.12 -26.55 5.34
N SER A 116 21.12 -26.40 4.02
CA SER A 116 20.77 -25.14 3.37
C SER A 116 19.27 -24.85 3.51
N PHE A 117 18.90 -23.58 3.45
CA PHE A 117 17.49 -23.18 3.41
C PHE A 117 17.25 -22.08 2.38
N THR A 118 16.03 -22.03 1.86
CA THR A 118 15.64 -21.03 0.86
C THR A 118 14.91 -19.86 1.51
N VAL A 119 15.31 -18.65 1.14
CA VAL A 119 14.59 -17.42 1.48
C VAL A 119 14.13 -16.71 0.21
N ARG A 120 12.98 -16.06 0.30
CA ARG A 120 12.53 -15.09 -0.71
C ARG A 120 12.50 -13.72 -0.07
N GLY A 121 12.99 -12.71 -0.75
CA GLY A 121 13.11 -11.41 -0.12
C GLY A 121 13.57 -10.31 -1.05
N THR A 122 13.62 -9.09 -0.53
CA THR A 122 14.13 -7.94 -1.28
C THR A 122 15.49 -7.54 -0.74
N ILE A 123 16.44 -7.32 -1.64
CA ILE A 123 17.76 -6.79 -1.29
C ILE A 123 17.66 -5.27 -1.14
N LEU A 124 18.04 -4.74 0.02
CA LEU A 124 17.91 -3.34 0.37
C LEU A 124 19.25 -2.77 0.82
N PRO A 125 19.49 -1.45 0.68
CA PRO A 125 20.64 -0.82 1.31
C PRO A 125 20.54 -0.94 2.84
N MET A 126 21.65 -1.31 3.45
CA MET A 126 21.80 -1.29 4.90
C MET A 126 22.02 0.17 5.37
N SER A 127 21.52 0.54 6.55
CA SER A 127 21.65 1.91 7.05
C SER A 127 21.51 1.97 8.57
N GLY A 128 22.09 3.02 9.18
CA GLY A 128 22.01 3.23 10.63
C GLY A 128 22.72 2.14 11.41
N GLU A 129 22.17 1.77 12.57
CA GLU A 129 22.80 0.83 13.52
C GLU A 129 23.13 -0.53 12.89
N SER A 130 22.28 -1.05 12.00
CA SER A 130 22.54 -2.31 11.29
C SER A 130 23.84 -2.26 10.47
N LEU A 131 24.09 -1.14 9.77
CA LEU A 131 25.33 -0.95 9.01
C LEU A 131 26.54 -0.79 9.95
N ASP A 132 26.38 -0.05 11.05
CA ASP A 132 27.45 0.14 12.03
C ASP A 132 27.85 -1.20 12.67
N PHE A 133 26.88 -2.04 13.05
CA PHE A 133 27.14 -3.37 13.60
C PHE A 133 27.76 -4.31 12.57
N TYR A 134 27.28 -4.28 11.32
CA TYR A 134 27.87 -5.07 10.24
C TYR A 134 29.35 -4.72 10.05
N HIS A 135 29.67 -3.44 9.92
CA HIS A 135 31.05 -2.96 9.79
C HIS A 135 31.91 -3.32 10.99
N GLN A 136 31.35 -3.26 12.21
CA GLN A 136 32.06 -3.64 13.42
C GLN A 136 32.43 -5.13 13.41
N VAL A 137 31.50 -6.01 13.07
CA VAL A 137 31.73 -7.47 13.10
C VAL A 137 32.71 -7.90 12.01
N VAL A 138 32.63 -7.34 10.81
CA VAL A 138 33.59 -7.66 9.73
C VAL A 138 34.96 -6.98 9.92
N GLY A 139 35.12 -6.09 10.91
CA GLY A 139 36.35 -5.32 11.08
C GLY A 139 36.61 -4.36 9.91
N TYR A 140 35.56 -3.71 9.38
CA TYR A 140 35.59 -2.93 8.15
C TYR A 140 36.75 -1.92 8.08
N ASP A 141 37.01 -1.22 9.18
CA ASP A 141 38.04 -0.18 9.27
C ASP A 141 39.48 -0.73 9.30
N ASP A 142 39.66 -2.03 9.54
CA ASP A 142 40.97 -2.70 9.55
C ASP A 142 41.40 -3.17 8.15
N TRP A 143 40.48 -3.16 7.17
CA TRP A 143 40.70 -3.62 5.80
C TRP A 143 41.18 -2.50 4.85
N THR A 144 41.82 -2.90 3.75
CA THR A 144 42.15 -1.97 2.66
C THR A 144 40.89 -1.52 1.91
N ALA A 145 40.98 -0.40 1.16
CA ALA A 145 39.84 0.10 0.39
C ALA A 145 39.38 -0.88 -0.71
N GLU A 146 40.29 -1.71 -1.22
CA GLU A 146 39.97 -2.80 -2.14
C GLU A 146 39.19 -3.92 -1.42
N GLU A 147 39.64 -4.34 -0.25
CA GLU A 147 38.97 -5.40 0.53
C GLU A 147 37.62 -4.95 1.08
N GLN A 148 37.50 -3.68 1.45
CA GLN A 148 36.24 -3.06 1.87
C GLN A 148 35.12 -3.18 0.82
N GLN A 149 35.46 -3.24 -0.48
CA GLN A 149 34.47 -3.40 -1.55
C GLN A 149 33.82 -4.79 -1.55
N MET A 150 34.44 -5.79 -0.91
CA MET A 150 33.84 -7.12 -0.74
C MET A 150 32.67 -7.09 0.25
N PHE A 151 32.66 -6.16 1.21
CA PHE A 151 31.61 -6.05 2.21
C PHE A 151 30.51 -5.10 1.73
N LEU A 152 29.55 -5.63 0.99
CA LEU A 152 28.47 -4.85 0.41
C LEU A 152 27.57 -4.28 1.51
N PRO A 153 27.24 -2.97 1.51
CA PRO A 153 26.31 -2.36 2.45
C PRO A 153 24.85 -2.67 2.04
N LEU A 154 24.56 -3.94 1.83
CA LEU A 154 23.28 -4.48 1.38
C LEU A 154 22.81 -5.56 2.35
N VAL A 155 21.49 -5.70 2.47
CA VAL A 155 20.85 -6.74 3.26
C VAL A 155 19.69 -7.36 2.48
N LEU A 156 19.67 -8.68 2.36
CA LEU A 156 18.51 -9.43 1.91
C LEU A 156 17.52 -9.55 3.06
N LYS A 157 16.39 -8.85 2.97
CA LYS A 157 15.31 -8.98 3.96
C LYS A 157 14.35 -10.08 3.53
N ALA A 158 14.36 -11.20 4.26
CA ALA A 158 13.45 -12.31 4.02
C ALA A 158 11.99 -11.88 4.18
N ASP A 159 11.12 -12.40 3.32
CA ASP A 159 9.69 -12.11 3.22
C ASP A 159 9.30 -10.64 2.97
N TYR A 160 10.24 -9.81 2.50
CA TYR A 160 9.93 -8.44 2.07
C TYR A 160 9.64 -8.37 0.56
N LEU A 161 8.56 -7.66 0.20
CA LEU A 161 8.23 -7.26 -1.16
C LEU A 161 8.46 -5.74 -1.30
N GLY A 162 9.62 -5.35 -1.81
CA GLY A 162 10.03 -3.94 -1.81
C GLY A 162 10.57 -3.52 -0.45
N SER A 163 10.09 -2.40 0.08
CA SER A 163 10.49 -1.87 1.39
C SER A 163 9.63 -2.38 2.56
N MET A 164 8.62 -3.20 2.28
CA MET A 164 7.64 -3.67 3.25
C MET A 164 7.58 -5.19 3.30
N GLU A 165 7.26 -5.71 4.48
CA GLU A 165 6.91 -7.10 4.69
C GLU A 165 5.75 -7.52 3.74
N GLN A 166 5.80 -8.74 3.22
CA GLN A 166 4.86 -9.27 2.23
C GLN A 166 3.41 -9.15 2.68
N SER A 167 3.13 -9.33 3.98
CA SER A 167 1.81 -9.17 4.60
C SER A 167 1.24 -7.75 4.46
N GLY A 168 2.06 -6.73 4.68
CA GLY A 168 1.69 -5.31 4.54
C GLY A 168 1.43 -4.89 3.09
N THR A 169 2.23 -5.40 2.16
CA THR A 169 2.09 -5.12 0.72
C THR A 169 0.77 -5.70 0.16
N TRP A 170 0.35 -6.89 0.58
CA TRP A 170 -0.93 -7.47 0.15
C TRP A 170 -2.15 -6.73 0.70
N LEU A 171 -2.12 -6.28 1.95
CA LEU A 171 -3.19 -5.46 2.55
C LEU A 171 -3.37 -4.13 1.81
N LEU A 172 -2.28 -3.43 1.50
CA LEU A 172 -2.32 -2.17 0.75
C LEU A 172 -2.80 -2.39 -0.69
N THR A 173 -2.32 -3.45 -1.36
CA THR A 173 -2.74 -3.79 -2.73
C THR A 173 -4.22 -4.15 -2.78
N ALA A 174 -4.72 -4.94 -1.82
CA ALA A 174 -6.13 -5.26 -1.69
C ALA A 174 -6.97 -4.00 -1.44
N GLY A 175 -6.50 -3.12 -0.55
CA GLY A 175 -7.14 -1.82 -0.28
C GLY A 175 -7.23 -0.94 -1.53
N ALA A 176 -6.14 -0.83 -2.30
CA ALA A 176 -6.12 -0.08 -3.55
C ALA A 176 -7.08 -0.69 -4.60
N GLY A 177 -7.16 -2.02 -4.68
CA GLY A 177 -8.12 -2.71 -5.55
C GLY A 177 -9.58 -2.41 -5.20
N VAL A 178 -9.93 -2.41 -3.91
CA VAL A 178 -11.28 -2.04 -3.44
C VAL A 178 -11.58 -0.57 -3.75
N ALA A 179 -10.63 0.33 -3.53
CA ALA A 179 -10.80 1.76 -3.84
C ALA A 179 -11.01 2.01 -5.34
N LEU A 180 -10.24 1.33 -6.20
CA LEU A 180 -10.41 1.38 -7.65
C LEU A 180 -11.80 0.87 -8.07
N PHE A 181 -12.23 -0.27 -7.52
CA PHE A 181 -13.55 -0.82 -7.79
C PHE A 181 -14.68 0.14 -7.34
N ALA A 182 -14.55 0.74 -6.16
CA ALA A 182 -15.50 1.74 -5.67
C ALA A 182 -15.54 2.98 -6.59
N ALA A 183 -14.38 3.47 -7.05
CA ALA A 183 -14.31 4.59 -7.98
C ALA A 183 -14.98 4.26 -9.33
N VAL A 184 -14.71 3.08 -9.90
CA VAL A 184 -15.36 2.61 -11.13
C VAL A 184 -16.87 2.44 -10.93
N TRP A 185 -17.31 1.90 -9.80
CA TRP A 185 -18.74 1.81 -9.48
C TRP A 185 -19.38 3.20 -9.40
N MET A 186 -18.78 4.14 -8.67
CA MET A 186 -19.30 5.51 -8.55
C MET A 186 -19.38 6.22 -9.90
N LEU A 187 -18.34 6.08 -10.73
CA LEU A 187 -18.32 6.58 -12.12
C LEU A 187 -19.42 5.93 -12.96
N ALA A 188 -19.58 4.61 -12.92
CA ALA A 188 -20.65 3.91 -13.62
C ALA A 188 -22.03 4.39 -13.14
N GLY A 189 -22.21 4.63 -11.84
CA GLY A 189 -23.45 5.17 -11.27
C GLY A 189 -23.74 6.62 -11.70
N ALA A 190 -22.70 7.44 -11.85
CA ALA A 190 -22.81 8.80 -12.34
C ALA A 190 -23.14 8.84 -13.86
N LEU A 191 -22.43 8.05 -14.66
CA LEU A 191 -22.57 7.99 -16.11
C LEU A 191 -23.87 7.30 -16.58
N THR A 192 -24.37 6.31 -15.83
CA THR A 192 -25.65 5.63 -16.15
C THR A 192 -26.89 6.46 -15.79
N GLY A 193 -26.71 7.71 -15.37
CA GLY A 193 -27.82 8.66 -15.21
C GLY A 193 -28.75 8.30 -14.05
N ARG A 194 -28.22 7.75 -12.95
CA ARG A 194 -29.03 7.47 -11.74
C ARG A 194 -29.81 8.70 -11.25
N TYR A 195 -29.28 9.90 -11.50
CA TYR A 195 -29.90 11.21 -11.23
C TYR A 195 -31.07 11.56 -12.17
N GLN A 196 -31.14 10.99 -13.37
CA GLN A 196 -32.21 11.20 -14.35
C GLN A 196 -33.38 10.22 -14.20
N LYS A 197 -33.30 9.24 -13.28
CA LYS A 197 -34.35 8.21 -13.12
C LYS A 197 -35.73 8.81 -12.89
N ARG A 198 -35.85 9.93 -12.15
CA ARG A 198 -37.14 10.59 -11.86
C ARG A 198 -37.70 11.34 -13.07
N ILE A 199 -36.85 12.05 -13.82
CA ILE A 199 -37.26 12.72 -15.07
C ILE A 199 -37.67 11.68 -16.11
N ARG A 200 -36.89 10.61 -16.28
CA ARG A 200 -37.24 9.50 -17.19
C ARG A 200 -38.54 8.80 -16.79
N ALA A 201 -38.77 8.59 -15.49
CA ALA A 201 -40.02 8.04 -14.99
C ALA A 201 -41.21 8.97 -15.26
N TYR A 202 -41.03 10.28 -15.07
CA TYR A 202 -42.03 11.30 -15.37
C TYR A 202 -42.36 11.35 -16.88
N CYS A 203 -41.36 11.36 -17.76
CA CYS A 203 -41.57 11.29 -19.21
C CYS A 203 -42.26 10.00 -19.65
N LYS A 204 -41.90 8.84 -19.06
CA LYS A 204 -42.54 7.55 -19.37
C LYS A 204 -44.00 7.46 -18.92
N ALA A 205 -44.41 8.27 -17.95
CA ALA A 205 -45.80 8.33 -17.50
C ALA A 205 -46.69 9.21 -18.40
N SER A 206 -46.10 9.96 -19.34
CA SER A 206 -46.81 10.76 -20.35
C SER A 206 -47.18 9.92 -21.57
N GLU A 207 -48.27 10.29 -22.25
CA GLU A 207 -48.73 9.66 -23.50
C GLU A 207 -47.69 9.74 -24.63
N SER A 208 -46.78 10.72 -24.58
CA SER A 208 -45.68 10.89 -25.55
C SER A 208 -44.35 11.20 -24.84
N PRO A 209 -43.56 10.18 -24.50
CA PRO A 209 -42.34 10.36 -23.70
C PRO A 209 -41.27 11.25 -24.35
N GLU A 210 -41.12 11.20 -25.67
CA GLU A 210 -40.12 12.00 -26.40
C GLU A 210 -40.50 13.48 -26.46
N ALA A 211 -41.75 13.78 -26.83
CA ALA A 211 -42.28 15.14 -26.84
C ALA A 211 -42.28 15.78 -25.44
N MET A 212 -42.55 14.98 -24.40
CA MET A 212 -42.48 15.42 -23.01
C MET A 212 -41.05 15.78 -22.58
N LEU A 213 -40.05 15.04 -23.06
CA LEU A 213 -38.65 15.28 -22.75
C LEU A 213 -38.15 16.56 -23.43
N GLU A 214 -38.49 16.77 -24.70
CA GLU A 214 -38.19 17.99 -25.45
C GLU A 214 -38.83 19.24 -24.81
N GLN A 215 -40.08 19.12 -24.35
CA GLN A 215 -40.77 20.19 -23.62
C GLN A 215 -40.07 20.51 -22.28
N LEU A 216 -39.62 19.51 -21.53
CA LEU A 216 -38.88 19.71 -20.28
C LEU A 216 -37.51 20.33 -20.50
N GLU A 217 -36.82 19.95 -21.58
CA GLU A 217 -35.54 20.55 -21.96
C GLU A 217 -35.71 22.02 -22.35
N THR A 218 -36.73 22.33 -23.16
CA THR A 218 -37.08 23.71 -23.50
C THR A 218 -37.42 24.52 -22.26
N PHE A 219 -38.19 23.95 -21.32
CA PHE A 219 -38.51 24.58 -20.03
C PHE A 219 -37.25 24.82 -19.18
N TYR A 220 -36.34 23.86 -19.13
CA TYR A 220 -35.07 23.99 -18.40
C TYR A 220 -34.19 25.10 -18.97
N GLN A 221 -34.10 25.21 -20.30
CA GLN A 221 -33.29 26.23 -20.97
C GLN A 221 -33.90 27.64 -20.90
N SER A 222 -35.24 27.74 -20.88
CA SER A 222 -35.96 29.02 -20.94
C SER A 222 -36.30 29.63 -19.58
N THR A 223 -36.14 28.89 -18.48
CA THR A 223 -36.36 29.41 -17.12
C THR A 223 -35.04 29.72 -16.43
N GLU A 224 -35.04 30.69 -15.52
CA GLU A 224 -33.93 30.90 -14.58
C GLU A 224 -34.31 30.32 -13.21
N PRO A 225 -33.38 29.61 -12.54
CA PRO A 225 -33.64 29.06 -11.22
C PRO A 225 -33.58 30.16 -10.14
N VAL A 226 -34.58 30.18 -9.26
CA VAL A 226 -34.58 31.02 -8.05
C VAL A 226 -34.43 30.09 -6.84
N ASN A 227 -33.30 30.20 -6.12
CA ASN A 227 -32.97 29.33 -4.97
C ASN A 227 -33.06 27.82 -5.28
N GLY A 228 -32.61 27.40 -6.46
CA GLY A 228 -32.64 25.99 -6.89
C GLY A 228 -34.02 25.48 -7.31
N VAL A 229 -34.99 26.38 -7.50
CA VAL A 229 -36.34 26.07 -8.00
C VAL A 229 -36.60 26.81 -9.30
N ARG A 230 -37.02 26.08 -10.34
CA ARG A 230 -37.50 26.65 -11.61
C ARG A 230 -39.02 26.54 -11.65
N THR A 231 -39.68 27.61 -12.06
CA THR A 231 -41.15 27.74 -11.99
C THR A 231 -41.75 28.10 -13.34
N GLY A 232 -42.84 27.45 -13.72
CA GLY A 232 -43.66 27.78 -14.88
C GLY A 232 -44.80 26.79 -15.03
N ARG A 233 -44.93 26.14 -16.19
CA ARG A 233 -45.87 25.00 -16.37
C ARG A 233 -45.53 23.84 -15.42
N TRP A 234 -44.24 23.64 -15.18
CA TRP A 234 -43.72 22.69 -14.20
C TRP A 234 -43.04 23.41 -13.05
N MET A 235 -42.96 22.72 -11.91
CA MET A 235 -42.11 23.06 -10.79
C MET A 235 -40.95 22.07 -10.78
N MET A 236 -39.73 22.58 -10.99
CA MET A 236 -38.51 21.78 -10.98
C MET A 236 -37.63 22.16 -9.79
N PHE A 237 -37.32 21.17 -8.95
CA PHE A 237 -36.48 21.32 -7.76
C PHE A 237 -35.13 20.65 -7.98
N GLU A 238 -34.05 21.41 -7.80
CA GLU A 238 -32.68 20.93 -7.84
C GLU A 238 -32.12 20.90 -6.42
N THR A 239 -31.97 19.71 -5.85
CA THR A 239 -31.41 19.56 -4.49
C THR A 239 -30.36 18.46 -4.48
N GLY A 240 -29.10 18.84 -4.24
CA GLY A 240 -27.98 17.89 -4.13
C GLY A 240 -27.80 16.99 -5.36
N GLY A 241 -27.92 17.56 -6.57
CA GLY A 241 -27.78 16.82 -7.84
C GLY A 241 -28.99 15.96 -8.23
N LYS A 242 -30.09 15.99 -7.47
CA LYS A 242 -31.36 15.36 -7.83
C LYS A 242 -32.32 16.41 -8.37
N THR A 243 -32.86 16.13 -9.56
CA THR A 243 -33.90 16.95 -10.17
C THR A 243 -35.25 16.28 -9.98
N THR A 244 -36.21 17.02 -9.43
CA THR A 244 -37.60 16.57 -9.26
C THR A 244 -38.51 17.48 -10.07
N VAL A 245 -39.38 16.91 -10.88
CA VAL A 245 -40.35 17.64 -11.70
C VAL A 245 -41.74 17.27 -11.23
N LEU A 246 -42.59 18.28 -11.04
CA LEU A 246 -44.01 18.15 -10.73
C LEU A 246 -44.79 19.14 -11.61
N ASP A 247 -46.02 18.79 -11.98
CA ASP A 247 -46.93 19.75 -12.59
C ASP A 247 -47.27 20.85 -11.58
N ALA A 248 -47.24 22.11 -12.01
CA ALA A 248 -47.44 23.25 -11.12
C ALA A 248 -48.82 23.21 -10.42
N GLU A 249 -49.83 22.63 -11.07
CA GLU A 249 -51.18 22.42 -10.51
C GLU A 249 -51.20 21.45 -9.31
N ASN A 250 -50.21 20.56 -9.22
CA ASN A 250 -50.11 19.55 -8.17
C ASN A 250 -49.22 19.99 -7.00
N VAL A 251 -48.81 21.27 -6.97
CA VAL A 251 -47.93 21.84 -5.92
C VAL A 251 -48.71 22.77 -5.01
N ALA A 252 -48.84 22.41 -3.73
CA ALA A 252 -49.40 23.26 -2.70
C ALA A 252 -48.31 24.11 -2.02
N TRP A 253 -48.56 25.42 -1.89
CA TRP A 253 -47.68 26.35 -1.18
C TRP A 253 -48.14 26.49 0.28
N ALA A 254 -47.24 26.20 1.22
CA ALA A 254 -47.45 26.45 2.64
C ALA A 254 -46.46 27.52 3.13
N TYR A 255 -46.99 28.64 3.63
CA TYR A 255 -46.17 29.68 4.24
C TYR A 255 -46.12 29.46 5.75
N MET A 256 -44.92 29.20 6.29
CA MET A 256 -44.72 29.12 7.73
C MET A 256 -44.61 30.53 8.31
N ARG A 257 -45.64 30.97 9.03
CA ARG A 257 -45.58 32.22 9.81
C ARG A 257 -44.91 31.95 11.15
N THR A 258 -43.63 32.24 11.27
CA THR A 258 -42.93 32.18 12.56
C THR A 258 -43.18 33.48 13.32
N VAL A 259 -43.98 33.43 14.38
CA VAL A 259 -44.22 34.60 15.24
C VAL A 259 -43.13 34.63 16.31
N GLN A 260 -42.16 35.54 16.20
CA GLN A 260 -41.19 35.78 17.28
C GLN A 260 -41.87 36.63 18.36
N HIS A 261 -42.21 36.01 19.50
CA HIS A 261 -42.53 36.77 20.71
C HIS A 261 -41.23 37.36 21.29
N ARG A 262 -41.09 38.69 21.21
CA ARG A 262 -40.11 39.42 22.03
C ARG A 262 -40.81 39.84 23.32
N THR A 263 -40.37 39.27 24.44
CA THR A 263 -40.75 39.74 25.78
C THR A 263 -39.87 40.93 26.12
N ASN A 264 -40.43 42.15 26.05
CA ASN A 264 -39.80 43.30 26.69
C ASN A 264 -40.12 43.21 28.18
N GLY A 265 -39.15 42.79 28.99
CA GLY A 265 -39.28 42.78 30.45
C GLY A 265 -39.45 44.20 30.99
N ILE A 266 -40.32 44.34 31.99
CA ILE A 266 -40.49 45.55 32.82
C ILE A 266 -39.35 45.61 33.84
#